data_AF-A0A957NBH9-F1
#
_entry.id   AF-A0A957NBH9-F1
#
_cell.length_a   1.000
_cell.length_b   1.000
_cell.length_c   1.000
_cell.angle_alpha   90.00
_cell.angle_beta   90.00
_cell.angle_gamma   90.00
#
_symmetry.space_group_name_H-M   'P 1'
#
loop_
_entity.id
_entity.type
_entity.pdbx_description
1 polymer ?
#
loop_
_entity_poly.entity_id
_entity_poly.type
_entity_poly.pdbx_seq_one_letter_code
_entity_poly.pdbx_strand_id
1 'polypeptide(L)'
;MTFDDYQRWFKGYDAARGLDSDAPLESLAHLSEEVGEIATHLLRLNGVKAMDAARRDEEINALALELSDAFVFLTKIANSYGIGWEATIQHAIAKAEARWDVRDGQAEAARRNRARHPDG
;
A
#
# COMPACT_ATOMS: atom_id res chain seq x y z
N MET A 1 -10.96 2.66 -14.71
CA MET A 1 -10.11 3.77 -14.26
C MET A 1 -8.70 3.22 -14.19
N THR A 2 -7.76 3.81 -14.92
CA THR A 2 -6.32 3.50 -14.83
C THR A 2 -5.67 4.20 -13.63
N PHE A 3 -4.38 3.96 -13.35
CA PHE A 3 -3.68 4.72 -12.33
C PHE A 3 -3.53 6.19 -12.71
N ASP A 4 -3.31 6.48 -13.99
CA ASP A 4 -3.26 7.85 -14.51
C ASP A 4 -4.63 8.55 -14.40
N ASP A 5 -5.74 7.83 -14.67
CA ASP A 5 -7.08 8.38 -14.49
C ASP A 5 -7.33 8.74 -13.03
N TYR A 6 -7.00 7.84 -12.10
CA TYR A 6 -7.12 8.08 -10.66
C TYR A 6 -6.25 9.26 -10.23
N GLN A 7 -4.98 9.29 -10.60
CA GLN A 7 -4.04 10.34 -10.19
C GLN A 7 -4.48 11.71 -10.70
N ARG A 8 -4.99 11.79 -11.94
CA ARG A 8 -5.54 13.02 -12.53
C ARG A 8 -6.81 13.47 -11.80
N TRP A 9 -7.72 12.54 -11.53
CA TRP A 9 -8.93 12.83 -10.75
C TRP A 9 -8.56 13.35 -9.35
N PHE A 10 -7.64 12.65 -8.66
CA PHE A 10 -7.23 13.02 -7.30
C PHE A 10 -6.57 14.38 -7.26
N LYS A 11 -5.66 14.68 -8.20
CA LYS A 11 -5.05 16.01 -8.31
C LYS A 11 -6.10 17.12 -8.47
N GLY A 12 -7.12 16.91 -9.30
CA GLY A 12 -8.22 17.85 -9.48
C GLY A 12 -9.09 17.98 -8.22
N TYR A 13 -9.36 16.87 -7.54
CA TYR A 13 -10.13 16.83 -6.30
C TYR A 13 -9.41 17.55 -5.14
N ASP A 14 -8.10 17.34 -5.00
CA ASP A 14 -7.26 17.95 -3.96
C ASP A 14 -7.16 19.47 -4.16
N ALA A 15 -6.95 19.91 -5.42
CA ALA A 15 -6.96 21.32 -5.78
C ALA A 15 -8.33 21.99 -5.55
N ALA A 16 -9.43 21.30 -5.85
CA ALA A 16 -10.78 21.82 -5.59
C ALA A 16 -11.07 22.00 -4.09
N ARG A 17 -10.36 21.27 -3.22
CA ARG A 17 -10.43 21.41 -1.76
C ARG A 17 -9.41 22.40 -1.20
N GLY A 18 -8.51 22.92 -2.03
CA GLY A 18 -7.41 23.81 -1.62
C GLY A 18 -6.34 23.11 -0.79
N LEU A 19 -6.22 21.78 -0.93
CA LEU A 19 -5.26 20.95 -0.20
C LEU A 19 -4.04 20.57 -1.07
N ASP A 20 -3.96 21.08 -2.30
CA ASP A 20 -2.88 20.82 -3.24
C ASP A 20 -1.56 21.53 -2.91
N SER A 21 -1.56 22.38 -1.87
CA SER A 21 -0.40 23.16 -1.42
C SER A 21 0.31 22.60 -0.18
N ASP A 22 -0.19 21.51 0.41
CA ASP A 22 0.42 20.89 1.58
C ASP A 22 1.87 20.46 1.30
N ALA A 23 2.74 20.60 2.29
CA ALA A 23 4.14 20.26 2.12
C ALA A 23 4.30 18.73 1.93
N PRO A 24 5.23 18.26 1.09
CA PRO A 24 5.48 16.82 0.93
C PRO A 24 5.82 16.11 2.24
N LEU A 25 6.44 16.83 3.19
CA LEU A 25 6.75 16.31 4.53
C LEU A 25 5.50 16.10 5.40
N GLU A 26 4.48 16.93 5.25
CA GLU A 26 3.19 16.74 5.94
C GLU A 26 2.47 15.51 5.38
N SER A 27 2.50 15.35 4.05
CA SER A 27 1.97 14.13 3.40
C SER A 27 2.71 12.86 3.85
N LEU A 28 4.03 12.94 4.07
CA LEU A 28 4.82 11.82 4.60
C LEU A 28 4.50 11.52 6.06
N ALA A 29 4.23 12.54 6.87
CA ALA A 29 3.82 12.37 8.26
C ALA A 29 2.49 11.61 8.32
N HIS A 30 1.48 12.05 7.56
CA HIS A 30 0.20 11.36 7.49
C HIS A 30 0.33 9.94 6.94
N LEU A 31 1.10 9.72 5.88
CA LEU A 31 1.39 8.35 5.41
C LEU A 31 1.96 7.45 6.53
N SER A 32 2.79 8.00 7.41
CA SER A 32 3.36 7.25 8.53
C SER A 32 2.29 6.91 9.60
N GLU A 33 1.32 7.79 9.81
CA GLU A 33 0.15 7.53 10.66
C GLU A 33 -0.67 6.37 10.08
N GLU A 34 -1.03 6.43 8.79
CA GLU A 34 -1.80 5.37 8.11
C GLU A 34 -1.10 4.00 8.16
N VAL A 35 0.23 3.97 8.03
CA VAL A 35 1.02 2.74 8.19
C VAL A 35 0.90 2.17 9.61
N GLY A 36 0.82 3.03 10.63
CA GLY A 36 0.56 2.63 12.00
C GLY A 36 -0.84 2.04 12.21
N GLU A 37 -1.85 2.59 11.53
CA GLU A 37 -3.23 2.09 11.56
C GLU A 37 -3.33 0.73 10.85
N ILE A 38 -2.76 0.61 9.65
CA ILE A 38 -2.58 -0.67 8.92
C ILE A 38 -1.95 -1.72 9.83
N ALA A 39 -0.85 -1.38 10.51
CA ALA A 39 -0.18 -2.30 11.42
C ALA A 39 -1.10 -2.74 12.57
N THR A 40 -1.90 -1.83 13.13
CA THR A 40 -2.87 -2.15 14.19
C THR A 40 -3.91 -3.15 13.73
N HIS A 41 -4.49 -2.97 12.55
CA HIS A 41 -5.47 -3.90 11.98
C HIS A 41 -4.85 -5.27 11.68
N LEU A 42 -3.63 -5.31 11.12
CA LEU A 42 -2.91 -6.56 10.90
C LEU A 42 -2.62 -7.30 12.21
N LEU A 43 -2.20 -6.60 13.28
CA LEU A 43 -1.96 -7.23 14.58
C LEU A 43 -3.22 -7.87 15.16
N ARG A 44 -4.39 -7.24 14.99
CA ARG A 44 -5.69 -7.80 15.40
C ARG A 44 -6.09 -9.01 14.56
N LEU A 45 -6.03 -8.89 13.24
CA LEU A 45 -6.38 -9.98 12.32
C LEU A 45 -5.48 -11.21 12.47
N ASN A 46 -4.24 -11.03 12.94
CA ASN A 46 -3.29 -12.11 13.22
C ASN A 46 -3.30 -12.57 14.69
N GLY A 47 -4.24 -12.11 15.52
CA GLY A 47 -4.40 -12.55 16.91
C GLY A 47 -3.31 -12.08 17.88
N VAL A 48 -2.43 -11.17 17.46
CA VAL A 48 -1.41 -10.57 18.34
C VAL A 48 -2.04 -9.53 19.27
N LYS A 49 -3.04 -8.79 18.76
CA LYS A 49 -3.85 -7.86 19.54
C LYS A 49 -5.27 -8.41 19.65
N ALA A 50 -5.89 -8.25 20.82
CA ALA A 50 -7.25 -8.73 21.06
C ALA A 50 -8.25 -8.06 20.11
N MET A 51 -9.16 -8.87 19.57
CA MET A 51 -10.26 -8.47 18.69
C MET A 51 -11.39 -9.48 18.88
N ASP A 52 -12.64 -9.02 18.75
CA ASP A 52 -13.78 -9.92 18.66
C ASP A 52 -13.77 -10.63 17.30
N ALA A 53 -13.70 -11.96 17.31
CA ALA A 53 -13.70 -12.77 16.10
C ALA A 53 -14.97 -12.58 15.25
N ALA A 54 -16.11 -12.23 15.88
CA ALA A 54 -17.35 -11.94 15.16
C ALA A 54 -17.26 -10.67 14.30
N ARG A 55 -16.29 -9.79 14.56
CA ARG A 55 -16.09 -8.50 13.87
C ARG A 55 -14.96 -8.55 12.84
N ARG A 56 -14.52 -9.74 12.44
CA ARG A 56 -13.40 -9.91 11.51
C ARG A 56 -13.62 -9.19 10.17
N ASP A 57 -14.84 -9.24 9.63
CA ASP A 57 -15.15 -8.59 8.35
C ASP A 57 -15.14 -7.06 8.46
N GLU A 58 -15.60 -6.52 9.60
CA GLU A 58 -15.48 -5.09 9.90
C GLU A 58 -14.02 -4.66 9.99
N GLU A 59 -13.17 -5.48 10.61
CA GLU A 59 -11.74 -5.20 10.72
C GLU A 59 -11.04 -5.24 9.34
N ILE A 60 -11.46 -6.13 8.43
CA ILE A 60 -10.97 -6.16 7.04
C ILE A 60 -11.39 -4.90 6.28
N ASN A 61 -12.64 -4.47 6.46
CA ASN A 61 -13.13 -3.25 5.81
C ASN A 61 -12.37 -2.02 6.33
N ALA A 62 -12.08 -1.95 7.63
CA ALA A 62 -11.25 -0.89 8.21
C ALA A 62 -9.83 -0.92 7.61
N LEU A 63 -9.18 -2.09 7.58
CA LEU A 63 -7.87 -2.23 6.93
C LEU A 63 -7.86 -1.77 5.47
N ALA A 64 -8.94 -2.04 4.72
CA ALA A 64 -9.06 -1.59 3.33
C ALA A 64 -9.12 -0.06 3.21
N LEU A 65 -9.73 0.63 4.18
CA LEU A 65 -9.74 2.09 4.24
C LEU A 65 -8.34 2.63 4.55
N GLU A 66 -7.65 2.10 5.56
CA GLU A 66 -6.30 2.58 5.89
C GLU A 66 -5.29 2.34 4.74
N LEU A 67 -5.44 1.23 4.00
CA LEU A 67 -4.66 1.00 2.77
C LEU A 67 -4.96 2.03 1.68
N SER A 68 -6.23 2.44 1.56
CA SER A 68 -6.64 3.50 0.63
C SER A 68 -6.07 4.85 1.06
N ASP A 69 -6.12 5.19 2.34
CA ASP A 69 -5.62 6.46 2.86
C ASP A 69 -4.10 6.56 2.75
N ALA A 70 -3.37 5.47 3.02
CA ALA A 70 -1.95 5.39 2.72
C ALA A 70 -1.66 5.62 1.22
N PHE A 71 -2.48 5.06 0.33
CA PHE A 71 -2.34 5.28 -1.11
C PHE A 71 -2.64 6.73 -1.54
N VAL A 72 -3.59 7.39 -0.87
CA VAL A 72 -3.89 8.82 -1.07
C VAL A 72 -2.65 9.66 -0.75
N PHE A 73 -2.01 9.46 0.39
CA PHE A 73 -0.81 10.23 0.75
C PHE A 73 0.40 9.92 -0.12
N LEU A 74 0.58 8.65 -0.52
CA LEU A 74 1.58 8.29 -1.54
C LEU A 74 1.32 9.04 -2.85
N THR A 75 0.06 9.13 -3.29
CA THR A 75 -0.33 9.81 -4.52
C THR A 75 -0.09 11.31 -4.41
N LYS A 76 -0.34 11.90 -3.24
CA LYS A 76 -0.05 13.30 -2.97
C LYS A 76 1.44 13.61 -3.08
N ILE A 77 2.29 12.79 -2.46
CA ILE A 77 3.75 12.89 -2.59
C ILE A 77 4.17 12.75 -4.06
N ALA A 78 3.65 11.77 -4.78
CA ALA A 78 3.94 11.58 -6.20
C ALA A 78 3.57 12.83 -7.03
N ASN A 79 2.40 13.40 -6.78
CA ASN A 79 1.93 14.63 -7.44
C ASN A 79 2.84 15.83 -7.15
N SER A 80 3.33 16.00 -5.92
CA SER A 80 4.22 17.11 -5.55
C SER A 80 5.55 17.10 -6.31
N TYR A 81 6.01 15.92 -6.73
CA TYR A 81 7.25 15.76 -7.50
C TYR A 81 7.04 15.49 -9.00
N GLY A 82 5.78 15.51 -9.47
CA GLY A 82 5.46 15.21 -10.87
C GLY A 82 5.71 13.75 -11.27
N ILE A 83 5.65 12.83 -10.32
CA ILE A 83 5.81 11.39 -10.56
C ILE A 83 4.47 10.80 -11.02
N GLY A 84 4.45 10.20 -12.20
CA GLY A 84 3.27 9.50 -12.75
C GLY A 84 3.19 8.05 -12.28
N TRP A 85 2.04 7.63 -11.74
CA TRP A 85 1.88 6.28 -11.21
C TRP A 85 1.98 5.19 -12.27
N GLU A 86 1.24 5.32 -13.37
CA GLU A 86 1.17 4.29 -14.41
C GLU A 86 2.56 4.03 -15.00
N ALA A 87 3.28 5.09 -15.38
CA ALA A 87 4.64 4.99 -15.90
C ALA A 87 5.63 4.39 -14.88
N THR A 88 5.50 4.75 -13.60
CA THR A 88 6.37 4.22 -12.53
C THR A 88 6.13 2.73 -12.30
N ILE A 89 4.86 2.30 -12.30
CA ILE A 89 4.47 0.89 -12.14
C ILE A 89 4.94 0.08 -13.36
N GLN A 90 4.76 0.57 -14.58
CA GLN A 90 5.24 -0.09 -15.79
C GLN A 90 6.76 -0.30 -15.78
N HIS A 91 7.53 0.71 -15.36
CA HIS A 91 8.98 0.56 -15.17
C HIS A 91 9.33 -0.46 -14.08
N ALA A 92 8.59 -0.49 -12.98
CA ALA A 92 8.82 -1.46 -11.91
C ALA A 92 8.52 -2.90 -12.36
N ILE A 93 7.47 -3.11 -13.16
CA ILE A 93 7.13 -4.40 -13.76
C ILE A 93 8.26 -4.86 -14.68
N ALA A 94 8.66 -4.03 -15.65
CA ALA A 94 9.74 -4.39 -16.59
C ALA A 94 11.05 -4.72 -15.86
N LYS A 95 11.37 -3.97 -14.79
CA LYS A 95 12.53 -4.24 -13.93
C LYS A 95 12.38 -5.56 -13.16
N ALA A 96 11.20 -5.89 -12.67
CA ALA A 96 10.94 -7.12 -11.94
C ALA A 96 11.07 -8.34 -12.86
N GLU A 97 10.47 -8.28 -14.06
CA GLU A 97 10.53 -9.32 -15.08
C GLU A 97 11.96 -9.57 -15.59
N ALA A 98 12.77 -8.51 -15.67
CA ALA A 98 14.18 -8.64 -16.08
C ALA A 98 15.10 -9.20 -14.98
N ARG A 99 14.74 -9.01 -13.70
CA ARG A 99 15.61 -9.32 -12.56
C ARG A 99 15.29 -10.64 -11.87
N TRP A 100 14.04 -11.07 -11.90
CA TRP A 100 13.58 -12.21 -11.11
C TRP A 100 12.99 -13.28 -12.02
N ASP A 101 13.71 -14.38 -12.23
CA ASP A 101 13.10 -15.57 -12.81
C ASP A 101 12.02 -16.09 -11.86
N VAL A 102 10.84 -16.37 -12.40
CA VAL A 102 9.71 -16.95 -11.67
C VAL A 102 10.16 -18.23 -10.94
N ARG A 103 11.06 -19.01 -11.54
CA ARG A 103 11.58 -20.25 -10.92
C ARG A 103 12.41 -19.97 -9.68
N ASP A 104 13.26 -18.94 -9.71
CA ASP A 104 14.05 -18.54 -8.54
C ASP A 104 13.13 -18.04 -7.42
N GLY A 105 12.10 -17.27 -7.78
CA GLY A 105 11.06 -16.84 -6.84
C GLY A 105 10.32 -18.01 -6.20
N GLN A 106 9.97 -19.03 -6.98
CA GLN A 106 9.31 -20.25 -6.48
C GLN A 106 10.24 -21.08 -5.57
N ALA A 107 11.51 -21.21 -5.93
CA ALA A 107 12.50 -21.91 -5.11
C ALA A 107 12.70 -21.22 -3.75
N GLU A 108 12.77 -19.88 -3.75
CA GLU A 108 12.86 -19.07 -2.53
C GLU A 108 11.60 -19.19 -1.67
N ALA A 109 10.41 -19.12 -2.28
CA ALA A 109 9.15 -19.30 -1.57
C ALA A 109 9.05 -20.70 -0.93
N ALA A 110 9.43 -21.75 -1.66
CA ALA A 110 9.46 -23.11 -1.15
C ALA A 110 10.46 -23.26 0.02
N ARG A 111 11.63 -22.61 -0.05
CA ARG A 111 12.61 -22.57 1.04
C ARG A 111 12.02 -21.91 2.29
N ARG A 112 11.36 -20.75 2.16
CA ARG A 112 10.74 -20.03 3.27
C ARG A 112 9.59 -20.80 3.90
N ASN A 113 8.76 -21.47 3.09
CA ASN A 113 7.65 -22.27 3.58
C ASN A 113 8.13 -23.48 4.40
N ARG A 114 9.17 -24.18 3.93
CA ARG A 114 9.82 -25.26 4.70
C ARG A 114 10.41 -24.76 6.02
N ALA A 115 11.02 -23.57 6.02
CA ALA A 115 11.57 -22.98 7.25
C ALA A 115 10.48 -22.54 8.26
N ARG A 116 9.29 -22.18 7.79
CA ARG A 116 8.13 -21.83 8.63
C ARG A 116 7.35 -23.04 9.15
N HIS A 117 7.43 -24.18 8.46
CA HIS A 117 6.77 -25.45 8.83
C HIS A 117 7.78 -26.60 8.77
N PRO A 118 8.67 -26.74 9.77
CA PRO A 118 9.73 -27.74 9.75
C PRO A 118 9.25 -29.19 9.94
N ASP A 119 8.04 -29.41 10.48
CA ASP A 119 7.50 -30.73 10.86
C ASP A 119 6.30 -31.19 10.01
N GLY A 120 6.28 -30.86 8.72
CA GLY A 120 5.32 -31.41 7.75
C GLY A 120 5.78 -32.73 7.13
#